data_AF-A0A9P6XML3-F1
#
_entry.id   AF-A0A9P6XML3-F1
#
_cell.length_a   1.000
_cell.length_b   1.000
_cell.length_c   1.000
_cell.angle_alpha   90.00
_cell.angle_beta   90.00
_cell.angle_gamma   90.00
#
_symmetry.space_group_name_H-M   'P 1'
#
loop_
_entity.id
_entity.type
_entity.pdbx_description
1 polymer ?
#
loop_
_entity_poly.entity_id
_entity_poly.type
_entity_poly.pdbx_seq_one_letter_code
_entity_poly.pdbx_strand_id
1 'polypeptide(L)' 'MSTRLGQPGIVDGKPGAGGSIATEHVVRAAPDGYTLLLSASGTIAVNPHIYKLRYNPVEDLAQISIAVEVPR' A
#
# COMPACT_ATOMS: atom_id res chain seq x y z
N MET A 1 6.42 9.40 -12.71
CA MET A 1 5.16 9.88 -12.11
C MET A 1 5.05 11.41 -12.14
N SER A 2 5.96 12.14 -11.47
CA SER A 2 5.88 13.60 -11.29
C SER A 2 5.58 14.40 -12.58
N THR A 3 6.33 14.15 -13.66
CA THR A 3 6.15 14.86 -14.94
C THR A 3 4.84 14.53 -15.67
N ARG A 4 4.23 13.37 -15.39
CA ARG A 4 2.97 12.94 -16.04
C ARG A 4 1.73 13.36 -15.24
N LEU A 5 1.85 13.45 -13.91
CA LEU A 5 0.76 13.84 -13.01
C LEU A 5 0.69 15.35 -12.76
N GLY A 6 1.74 16.11 -13.11
CA GLY A 6 1.80 17.56 -12.90
C GLY A 6 1.97 17.97 -11.44
N GLN A 7 2.08 17.01 -10.52
CA GLN A 7 2.27 17.21 -9.09
C GLN A 7 3.42 16.34 -8.59
N PRO A 8 4.26 16.84 -7.65
CA PRO A 8 5.31 16.05 -7.05
C PRO A 8 4.73 14.97 -6.14
N GLY A 9 5.26 13.75 -6.22
CA GLY A 9 5.00 12.70 -5.25
C GLY A 9 6.06 12.70 -4.15
N ILE A 10 5.67 12.57 -2.90
CA ILE A 10 6.57 12.45 -1.74
C ILE A 10 6.57 10.99 -1.28
N VAL A 11 7.76 10.43 -1.07
CA VAL A 11 7.92 9.07 -0.52
C VAL A 11 8.07 9.18 1.00
N ASP A 12 7.11 8.64 1.74
CA ASP A 12 7.15 8.51 3.20
C ASP A 12 7.31 7.04 3.60
N GLY A 13 8.44 6.71 4.21
CA GLY A 13 8.74 5.35 4.65
C GLY A 13 8.16 5.06 6.02
N LYS A 14 7.17 4.16 6.10
CA LYS A 14 6.57 3.68 7.36
C LYS A 14 6.93 2.21 7.64
N PRO A 15 8.15 1.93 8.16
CA PRO A 15 8.61 0.56 8.39
C PRO A 15 7.89 -0.12 9.57
N GLY A 16 7.89 -1.46 9.56
CA GLY A 16 7.43 -2.29 10.67
C GLY A 16 6.25 -3.23 10.34
N ALA A 17 6.06 -4.26 11.18
CA ALA A 17 4.99 -5.25 11.09
C ALA A 17 4.76 -5.84 9.67
N GLY A 18 5.84 -6.11 8.94
CA GLY A 18 5.76 -6.65 7.57
C GLY A 18 5.00 -5.76 6.58
N GLY A 19 5.01 -4.45 6.76
CA GLY A 19 4.29 -3.48 5.92
C GLY A 19 2.86 -3.16 6.38
N SER A 20 2.38 -3.80 7.46
CA SER A 20 1.01 -3.57 7.96
C SER A 20 0.79 -2.16 8.52
N ILE A 21 1.83 -1.51 9.06
CA ILE A 21 1.74 -0.14 9.58
C ILE A 21 1.51 0.85 8.44
N ALA A 22 2.29 0.75 7.36
CA ALA A 22 2.08 1.56 6.17
C ALA A 22 0.69 1.32 5.57
N THR A 23 0.26 0.06 5.52
CA THR A 23 -1.05 -0.31 4.97
C THR A 23 -2.19 0.29 5.78
N GLU A 24 -2.17 0.16 7.10
CA GLU A 24 -3.19 0.76 7.97
C GLU A 24 -3.23 2.29 7.84
N HIS A 25 -2.08 2.94 7.69
CA HIS A 25 -2.03 4.38 7.47
C HIS A 25 -2.75 4.80 6.18
N VAL A 26 -2.54 4.06 5.08
CA VAL A 26 -3.19 4.35 3.80
C VAL A 26 -4.69 4.05 3.85
N VAL A 27 -5.08 2.92 4.46
CA VAL A 27 -6.51 2.56 4.64
C VAL A 27 -7.28 3.63 5.42
N ARG A 28 -6.64 4.28 6.40
CA ARG A 28 -7.24 5.35 7.20
C ARG A 28 -7.16 6.74 6.55
N ALA A 29 -6.42 6.90 5.46
CA ALA A 29 -6.27 8.19 4.79
C ALA A 29 -7.57 8.59 4.08
N ALA A 30 -7.70 9.88 3.73
CA ALA A 30 -8.80 10.32 2.89
C ALA A 30 -8.75 9.59 1.53
N PRO A 31 -9.88 9.07 1.03
CA PRO A 31 -9.93 8.37 -0.26
C PRO A 31 -9.95 9.36 -1.45
N ASP A 32 -9.00 10.30 -1.46
CA ASP A 32 -8.90 11.40 -2.43
C ASP A 32 -7.84 11.16 -3.53
N GLY A 33 -7.13 10.02 -3.46
CA GLY A 33 -6.11 9.62 -4.42
C GLY A 33 -4.71 10.20 -4.18
N TYR A 34 -4.52 11.03 -3.15
CA TYR A 34 -3.21 11.65 -2.85
C TYR A 34 -2.33 10.79 -1.94
N THR A 35 -2.93 9.83 -1.22
CA THR A 35 -2.21 8.88 -0.38
C THR A 35 -2.22 7.51 -1.04
N LEU A 36 -1.05 7.05 -1.48
CA LEU A 36 -0.88 5.79 -2.19
C LEU A 36 0.01 4.82 -1.39
N LEU A 37 -0.29 3.53 -1.50
CA LEU A 37 0.50 2.46 -0.89
C LEU A 37 1.36 1.76 -1.94
N LEU A 38 2.68 1.72 -1.73
CA LEU A 38 3.54 0.76 -2.40
C LEU A 38 3.56 -0.53 -1.54
N SER A 39 2.85 -1.56 -2.00
CA SER A 39 2.70 -2.81 -1.25
C SER A 39 3.39 -3.98 -1.93
N ALA A 40 3.72 -5.00 -1.14
CA ALA A 40 4.26 -6.27 -1.61
C ALA A 40 3.24 -7.40 -1.40
N SER A 41 3.41 -8.50 -2.15
CA SER A 41 2.54 -9.68 -2.05
C SER A 41 2.48 -10.25 -0.63
N GLY A 42 3.59 -10.25 0.12
CA GLY A 42 3.61 -10.67 1.52
C GLY A 42 2.65 -9.86 2.40
N THR A 43 2.61 -8.54 2.22
CA THR A 43 1.78 -7.66 3.04
C THR A 43 0.28 -7.83 2.75
N ILE A 44 -0.09 -8.04 1.48
CA ILE A 44 -1.50 -8.13 1.06
C ILE A 44 -2.05 -9.55 1.15
N ALA A 45 -1.26 -10.56 0.79
CA ALA A 45 -1.72 -11.95 0.69
C ALA A 45 -1.33 -12.80 1.91
N VAL A 46 -0.17 -12.58 2.52
CA VAL A 46 0.32 -13.44 3.62
C VAL A 46 -0.12 -12.92 4.98
N ASN A 47 0.10 -11.63 5.27
CA ASN A 47 -0.20 -11.05 6.58
C ASN A 47 -1.63 -11.31 7.10
N PRO A 48 -2.70 -11.29 6.29
CA PRO A 48 -4.06 -11.56 6.78
C PRO A 48 -4.25 -12.96 7.35
N HIS A 49 -3.43 -13.92 6.92
CA HIS A 49 -3.51 -15.30 7.34
C HIS A 49 -2.66 -15.61 8.58
N ILE A 50 -1.73 -14.71 8.95
CA ILE A 50 -0.77 -14.94 10.04
C ILE A 50 -0.82 -13.88 11.15
N TYR A 51 -1.43 -12.72 10.89
CA TYR A 51 -1.60 -11.64 11.85
C TYR A 51 -3.06 -11.20 11.92
N LYS A 52 -3.49 -10.77 13.12
CA LYS A 52 -4.76 -10.06 13.27
C LYS A 52 -4.59 -8.61 12.80
N LEU A 53 -5.09 -8.31 11.61
CA LEU A 53 -5.00 -6.98 11.00
C LEU A 53 -6.13 -6.07 11.46
N ARG A 54 -5.90 -4.75 11.35
CA ARG A 54 -6.90 -3.69 11.58
C ARG A 54 -7.52 -3.16 10.29
N TYR A 55 -7.35 -3.90 9.20
CA TYR A 55 -7.85 -3.59 7.86
C TYR A 55 -8.10 -4.89 7.10
N ASN A 56 -8.97 -4.85 6.10
CA ASN A 56 -9.17 -5.89 5.10
C ASN A 56 -8.47 -5.48 3.79
N PRO A 57 -7.37 -6.13 3.38
CA PRO A 57 -6.63 -5.71 2.19
C PRO A 57 -7.38 -5.92 0.86
N VAL A 58 -8.47 -6.70 0.84
CA VAL A 58 -9.28 -6.91 -0.36
C VAL A 58 -10.38 -5.86 -0.49
N GLU A 59 -10.99 -5.47 0.64
CA GLU A 59 -12.12 -4.53 0.65
C GLU A 59 -11.68 -3.07 0.84
N ASP A 60 -10.63 -2.83 1.62
CA ASP A 60 -10.21 -1.48 2.02
C ASP A 60 -9.17 -0.86 1.06
N LEU A 61 -8.70 -1.59 0.07
CA LEU A 61 -7.68 -1.13 -0.88
C LEU A 61 -8.14 -1.29 -2.33
N ALA A 62 -8.01 -0.22 -3.11
CA ALA A 62 -8.18 -0.25 -4.55
C ALA A 62 -6.81 -0.49 -5.24
N GLN A 63 -6.68 -1.59 -5.96
CA GLN A 63 -5.45 -1.87 -6.71
C GLN A 63 -5.35 -0.95 -7.94
N ILE A 64 -4.20 -0.29 -8.10
CA ILE A 64 -3.93 0.64 -9.21
C ILE A 64 -3.11 -0.05 -10.31
N SER A 65 -1.93 -0.56 -9.96
CA SER A 65 -1.03 -1.23 -10.91
C SER A 65 0.03 -2.06 -10.18
N ILE A 66 0.73 -2.91 -10.94
CA ILE A 66 1.95 -3.57 -10.48
C ILE A 66 3.12 -2.62 -10.76
N ALA A 67 3.80 -2.17 -9.71
CA ALA A 67 4.94 -1.26 -9.82
C ALA A 67 6.25 -1.98 -10.18
N VAL A 68 6.43 -3.19 -9.65
CA VAL A 68 7.61 -4.03 -9.86
C VAL A 68 7.15 -5.48 -9.96
N GLU A 69 7.61 -6.18 -10.98
CA GLU A 69 7.47 -7.63 -11.12
C GLU A 69 8.84 -8.26 -10.94
N VAL A 70 8.95 -9.20 -9.99
CA VAL A 70 10.18 -9.97 -9.79
C VAL A 70 10.11 -11.19 -10.72
N PRO A 71 11.07 -11.37 -11.65
CA PRO A 71 11.10 -12.53 -12.52
C PRO A 71 11.13 -13.83 -11.70
N ARG A 72 10.41 -14.85 -12.17
CA ARG A 72 10.42 -16.19 -11.58
C ARG A 72 11.65 -17.00 -12.00
#